data_AF-A0A7J4MZ51-F1
#
_entry.id   AF-A0A7J4MZ51-F1
#
_cell.length_a   1.000
_cell.length_b   1.000
_cell.length_c   1.000
_cell.angle_alpha   90.00
_cell.angle_beta   90.00
_cell.angle_gamma   90.00
#
_symmetry.space_group_name_H-M   'P 1'
#
loop_
_entity.id
_entity.type
_entity.pdbx_description
1 polymer ?
#
loop_
_entity_poly.entity_id
_entity_poly.type
_entity_poly.pdbx_seq_one_letter_code
_entity_poly.pdbx_strand_id
1 'polypeptide(L)'
;MNFGKIVVKGSAGKYAGHRMIRGELVIRGDVGDWLGNQMSGGIILVYGNRIGNGIASKMDGGEIYLESPGLNLETAKNSVSDEMTKGKVYLRDKIIAFK
;
A
#
# COMPACT_ATOMS: atom_id res chain seq x y z
N MET A 1 -11.43 6.96 -2.35
CA MET A 1 -12.48 5.91 -2.22
C MET A 1 -13.14 6.06 -0.85
N ASN A 2 -14.48 6.09 -0.80
CA ASN A 2 -15.25 6.37 0.43
C ASN A 2 -15.97 5.15 1.00
N PHE A 3 -16.22 4.11 0.19
CA PHE A 3 -16.73 2.79 0.60
C PHE A 3 -16.62 1.81 -0.58
N GLY A 4 -16.87 0.52 -0.33
CA GLY A 4 -16.92 -0.54 -1.34
C GLY A 4 -15.65 -1.38 -1.44
N LYS A 5 -15.56 -2.19 -2.50
CA LYS A 5 -14.41 -3.04 -2.80
C LYS A 5 -14.06 -2.95 -4.29
N ILE A 6 -12.78 -2.71 -4.58
CA ILE A 6 -12.25 -2.72 -5.95
C ILE A 6 -11.25 -3.87 -6.06
N VAL A 7 -11.36 -4.67 -7.13
CA VAL A 7 -10.43 -5.78 -7.39
C VAL A 7 -9.80 -5.57 -8.76
N VAL A 8 -8.49 -5.32 -8.76
CA VAL A 8 -7.65 -5.25 -9.96
C VAL A 8 -7.02 -6.63 -10.17
N LYS A 9 -7.40 -7.32 -11.25
CA LYS A 9 -6.88 -8.67 -11.57
C LYS A 9 -5.43 -8.67 -12.08
N GLY A 10 -4.92 -7.52 -12.51
CA GLY A 10 -3.54 -7.33 -12.95
C GLY A 10 -2.78 -6.34 -12.08
N SER A 11 -1.78 -5.70 -12.68
CA SER A 11 -0.97 -4.66 -12.03
C SER A 11 -1.67 -3.30 -12.03
N ALA A 12 -1.32 -2.44 -11.08
CA ALA A 12 -1.75 -1.04 -11.02
C ALA A 12 -0.53 -0.11 -11.18
N GLY A 13 -0.74 1.03 -11.83
CA GLY A 13 0.30 2.04 -12.02
C GLY A 13 0.62 2.82 -10.75
N LYS A 14 1.19 4.01 -10.94
CA LYS A 14 1.48 4.96 -9.87
C LYS A 14 0.20 5.44 -9.19
N TYR A 15 0.29 5.83 -7.92
CA TYR A 15 -0.81 6.44 -7.15
C TYR A 15 -2.04 5.55 -6.93
N ALA A 16 -1.90 4.23 -7.04
CA ALA A 16 -2.99 3.32 -6.68
C ALA A 16 -3.42 3.55 -5.22
N GLY A 17 -4.72 3.76 -4.98
CA GLY A 17 -5.23 4.07 -3.65
C GLY A 17 -4.97 5.50 -3.15
N HIS A 18 -4.59 6.43 -4.02
CA HIS A 18 -4.40 7.84 -3.65
C HIS A 18 -5.65 8.43 -2.98
N ARG A 19 -5.47 9.10 -1.84
CA ARG A 19 -6.56 9.71 -1.03
C ARG A 19 -7.69 8.73 -0.72
N MET A 20 -7.36 7.46 -0.49
CA MET A 20 -8.32 6.48 0.00
C MET A 20 -8.70 6.80 1.45
N ILE A 21 -9.99 6.87 1.73
CA ILE A 21 -10.54 7.25 3.05
C ILE A 21 -11.15 6.03 3.74
N ARG A 22 -11.83 5.16 2.99
CA ARG A 22 -12.40 3.88 3.45
C ARG A 22 -12.55 2.90 2.29
N GLY A 23 -12.93 1.65 2.60
CA GLY A 23 -13.15 0.57 1.65
C GLY A 23 -11.95 -0.36 1.52
N GLU A 24 -11.98 -1.22 0.49
CA GLU A 24 -10.91 -2.20 0.21
C GLU A 24 -10.46 -2.12 -1.25
N LEU A 25 -9.15 -2.03 -1.48
CA LEU A 25 -8.52 -2.10 -2.79
C LEU A 25 -7.63 -3.34 -2.85
N VAL A 26 -7.98 -4.30 -3.70
CA VAL A 26 -7.22 -5.53 -3.91
C VAL A 26 -6.54 -5.48 -5.27
N ILE A 27 -5.22 -5.62 -5.30
CA ILE A 27 -4.41 -5.62 -6.52
C ILE A 27 -3.68 -6.96 -6.61
N ARG A 28 -4.00 -7.75 -7.64
CA ARG A 28 -3.44 -9.09 -7.83
C ARG A 28 -2.06 -9.10 -8.49
N GLY A 29 -1.69 -8.02 -9.16
CA GLY A 29 -0.37 -7.83 -9.78
C GLY A 29 0.49 -6.80 -9.03
N ASP A 30 1.50 -6.30 -9.75
CA ASP A 30 2.49 -5.35 -9.23
C ASP A 30 1.89 -3.94 -9.08
N VAL A 31 2.57 -3.09 -8.32
CA VAL A 31 2.17 -1.69 -8.11
C VAL A 31 3.32 -0.72 -8.40
N GLY A 32 2.97 0.45 -8.92
CA GLY A 32 3.93 1.54 -9.13
C GLY A 32 4.22 2.36 -7.88
N ASP A 33 4.88 3.49 -8.10
CA ASP A 33 5.23 4.46 -7.05
C ASP A 33 3.99 5.06 -6.37
N TRP A 34 4.17 5.51 -5.12
CA TRP A 34 3.17 6.26 -4.36
C TRP A 34 1.85 5.51 -4.11
N LEU A 35 1.91 4.19 -3.98
CA LEU A 35 0.78 3.38 -3.49
C LEU A 35 0.28 3.95 -2.15
N GLY A 36 -1.02 4.20 -2.04
CA GLY A 36 -1.64 4.71 -0.82
C GLY A 36 -1.23 6.14 -0.45
N ASN A 37 -0.73 6.93 -1.40
CA ASN A 37 -0.35 8.31 -1.12
C ASN A 37 -1.54 9.12 -0.59
N GLN A 38 -1.34 9.86 0.51
CA GLN A 38 -2.39 10.63 1.19
C GLN A 38 -3.61 9.79 1.61
N MET A 39 -3.44 8.47 1.79
CA MET A 39 -4.49 7.61 2.35
C MET A 39 -4.77 8.00 3.81
N SER A 40 -6.03 8.16 4.17
CA SER A 40 -6.49 8.49 5.53
C SER A 40 -7.28 7.36 6.19
N GLY A 41 -7.60 6.31 5.44
CA GLY A 41 -8.23 5.10 5.97
C GLY A 41 -8.56 4.07 4.89
N GLY A 42 -9.10 2.92 5.32
CA GLY A 42 -9.37 1.77 4.44
C GLY A 42 -8.22 0.77 4.42
N ILE A 43 -8.32 -0.21 3.51
CA ILE A 43 -7.38 -1.32 3.37
C ILE A 43 -6.93 -1.42 1.91
N ILE A 44 -5.62 -1.54 1.70
CA ILE A 44 -5.02 -1.89 0.40
C ILE A 44 -4.30 -3.23 0.53
N LEU A 45 -4.58 -4.17 -0.38
CA LEU A 45 -3.95 -5.50 -0.46
C LEU A 45 -3.24 -5.64 -1.81
N VAL A 46 -1.94 -5.93 -1.81
CA VAL A 46 -1.11 -6.13 -3.01
C VAL A 46 -0.52 -7.53 -3.02
N TYR A 47 -0.79 -8.31 -4.07
CA TYR A 47 -0.29 -9.68 -4.24
C TYR A 47 0.80 -9.81 -5.32
N GLY A 48 1.17 -8.72 -5.98
CA GLY A 48 2.28 -8.69 -6.95
C GLY A 48 3.63 -8.99 -6.33
N ASN A 49 4.65 -9.15 -7.16
CA ASN A 49 6.02 -9.41 -6.72
C ASN A 49 6.86 -8.15 -6.59
N ARG A 50 6.40 -7.03 -7.16
CA ARG A 50 7.13 -5.76 -7.20
C ARG A 50 6.27 -4.61 -6.72
N ILE A 51 6.92 -3.65 -6.06
CA ILE A 51 6.35 -2.38 -5.62
C ILE A 51 7.24 -1.23 -6.12
N GLY A 52 6.64 -0.05 -6.30
CA GLY A 52 7.39 1.18 -6.53
C GLY A 52 7.87 1.82 -5.22
N ASN A 53 8.34 3.06 -5.31
CA ASN A 53 8.86 3.83 -4.18
C ASN A 53 7.84 4.83 -3.64
N GLY A 54 8.09 5.37 -2.44
CA GLY A 54 7.21 6.35 -1.80
C GLY A 54 5.87 5.76 -1.37
N ILE A 55 5.83 4.46 -1.09
CA ILE A 55 4.66 3.76 -0.56
C ILE A 55 4.23 4.47 0.72
N ALA A 56 2.92 4.70 0.88
CA ALA A 56 2.34 5.40 2.01
C ALA A 56 2.83 6.85 2.22
N SER A 57 3.38 7.50 1.19
CA SER A 57 3.77 8.93 1.32
C SER A 57 2.59 9.77 1.76
N LYS A 58 2.79 10.53 2.85
CA LYS A 58 1.77 11.38 3.50
C LYS A 58 0.51 10.62 3.96
N MET A 59 0.63 9.33 4.26
CA MET A 59 -0.47 8.54 4.82
C MET A 59 -0.82 9.02 6.24
N ASP A 60 -2.10 9.31 6.47
CA ASP A 60 -2.68 9.75 7.75
C ASP A 60 -3.73 8.76 8.30
N GLY A 61 -3.65 7.49 7.89
CA GLY A 61 -4.47 6.41 8.44
C GLY A 61 -4.74 5.28 7.45
N GLY A 62 -5.25 4.16 7.97
CA GLY A 62 -5.52 2.94 7.20
C GLY A 62 -4.38 1.92 7.27
N GLU A 63 -4.53 0.86 6.48
CA GLU A 63 -3.59 -0.26 6.46
C GLU A 63 -3.26 -0.70 5.03
N ILE A 64 -1.98 -0.91 4.76
CA ILE A 64 -1.47 -1.43 3.48
C ILE A 64 -0.80 -2.78 3.74
N TYR A 65 -1.23 -3.80 3.02
CA TYR A 65 -0.72 -5.16 3.10
C TYR A 65 -0.02 -5.54 1.80
N LEU A 66 1.28 -5.76 1.88
CA LEU A 66 2.11 -6.28 0.80
C LEU A 66 2.23 -7.80 0.96
N GLU A 67 1.32 -8.54 0.37
CA GLU A 67 1.34 -10.00 0.23
C GLU A 67 2.22 -10.43 -0.95
N SER A 68 3.40 -9.81 -1.05
CA SER A 68 4.31 -9.91 -2.18
C SER A 68 5.39 -10.96 -1.93
N PRO A 69 5.25 -12.22 -2.41
CA PRO A 69 6.18 -13.29 -2.06
C PRO A 69 7.60 -13.01 -2.58
N GLY A 70 7.72 -12.40 -3.77
CA GLY A 70 8.99 -12.01 -4.36
C GLY A 70 9.68 -10.78 -3.73
N LEU A 71 9.03 -10.12 -2.77
CA LEU A 71 9.56 -8.92 -2.13
C LEU A 71 10.27 -9.27 -0.81
N ASN A 72 11.54 -8.88 -0.71
CA ASN A 72 12.31 -9.02 0.53
C ASN A 72 12.04 -7.85 1.50
N LEU A 73 12.40 -8.05 2.78
CA LEU A 73 12.12 -7.09 3.85
C LEU A 73 12.86 -5.76 3.70
N GLU A 74 14.10 -5.80 3.26
CA GLU A 74 14.94 -4.60 3.12
C GLU A 74 14.41 -3.69 2.01
N THR A 75 14.15 -4.24 0.83
CA THR A 75 13.52 -3.52 -0.28
C THR A 75 12.17 -2.97 0.12
N ALA A 76 11.32 -3.75 0.80
CA ALA A 76 10.01 -3.28 1.24
C ALA A 76 10.13 -2.07 2.18
N LYS A 77 11.02 -2.13 3.18
CA LYS A 77 11.25 -1.01 4.12
C LYS A 77 11.78 0.24 3.41
N ASN A 78 12.73 0.06 2.50
CA ASN A 78 13.35 1.18 1.76
C ASN A 78 12.37 1.87 0.80
N SER A 79 11.32 1.17 0.36
CA SER A 79 10.29 1.73 -0.52
C SER A 79 9.16 2.47 0.22
N VAL A 80 9.03 2.29 1.55
CA VAL A 80 8.02 2.99 2.35
C VAL A 80 8.52 4.38 2.75
N SER A 81 7.66 5.38 2.59
CA SER A 81 7.94 6.76 2.93
C SER A 81 7.99 6.99 4.45
N ASP A 82 8.88 7.87 4.87
CA ASP A 82 9.00 8.37 6.25
C ASP A 82 8.00 9.50 6.59
N GLU A 83 7.27 10.01 5.59
CA GLU A 83 6.26 11.08 5.74
C GLU A 83 4.92 10.59 6.31
N MET A 84 4.80 9.31 6.68
CA MET A 84 3.60 8.79 7.35
C MET A 84 3.34 9.57 8.65
N THR A 85 2.08 9.93 8.91
CA THR A 85 1.64 10.53 10.17
C THR A 85 0.78 9.58 11.01
N LYS A 86 0.07 8.63 10.38
CA LYS A 86 -0.64 7.51 11.05
C LYS A 86 -0.75 6.30 10.13
N GLY A 87 -1.06 5.15 10.71
CA GLY A 87 -1.43 3.94 9.97
C GLY A 87 -0.29 2.92 9.92
N LYS A 88 -0.50 1.84 9.18
CA LYS A 88 0.42 0.70 9.18
C LYS A 88 0.66 0.16 7.78
N VAL A 89 1.90 -0.22 7.51
CA VAL A 89 2.30 -0.98 6.32
C VAL A 89 2.85 -2.32 6.77
N TYR A 90 2.33 -3.38 6.18
CA TYR A 90 2.68 -4.76 6.43
C TYR A 90 3.38 -5.35 5.20
N LEU A 91 4.40 -6.16 5.43
CA LEU A 91 4.91 -7.13 4.48
C LEU A 91 4.53 -8.52 4.99
N ARG A 92 3.51 -9.13 4.38
CA ARG A 92 2.86 -10.36 4.88
C ARG A 92 2.41 -10.16 6.34
N ASP A 93 2.92 -10.99 7.24
CA ASP A 93 2.63 -10.97 8.68
C ASP A 93 3.41 -9.90 9.47
N LYS A 94 4.38 -9.21 8.86
CA LYS A 94 5.29 -8.29 9.57
C LYS A 94 4.93 -6.84 9.34
N ILE A 95 4.78 -6.08 10.42
CA ILE A 95 4.73 -4.61 10.36
C ILE A 95 6.11 -4.09 9.94
N ILE A 96 6.16 -3.33 8.84
CA ILE A 96 7.39 -2.73 8.32
C ILE A 96 7.44 -1.21 8.49
N ALA A 97 6.29 -0.56 8.64
CA ALA A 97 6.17 0.84 9.02
C ALA A 97 4.89 1.07 9.83
N PHE A 98 4.98 1.91 10.86
CA PHE A 98 3.85 2.31 11.69
C PHE A 98 4.08 3.72 12.25
N LYS A 99 2.98 4.45 12.43
CA LYS A 99 2.92 5.74 13.09
C LYS A 99 1.63 5.84 13.90
#